data_AF-A0A6L7LY95-F1
#
_entry.id   AF-A0A6L7LY95-F1
#
_cell.length_a   1.000
_cell.length_b   1.000
_cell.length_c   1.000
_cell.angle_alpha   90.00
_cell.angle_beta   90.00
_cell.angle_gamma   90.00
#
_symmetry.space_group_name_H-M   'P 1'
#
loop_
_entity.id
_entity.type
_entity.pdbx_description
1 polymer ?
#
loop_
_entity_poly.entity_id
_entity_poly.type
_entity_poly.pdbx_seq_one_letter_code
_entity_poly.pdbx_strand_id
1 'polypeptide(L)'
;MRLARGQLGRSSADWRWGAALALFLFAFAGLSSGVTLTERPEVAQSGLLTKAYYSLGLFVVGGLEIGTPAEGPLLARCLLWIAYFGAPILTASAVAEALARILSPRPWQLRRIHHHVVIVGTGAMTDSYLRVLRRHEPRRPVVVVDERIDVIRRQELQQTFNATVVTGDITHEFLITALRLHRASKVVLLGESDFQSYEAASRMLTKYPRLAGRIVLRCHNLRFMRALQDTAVARQCLTFNSYQLAAAGLVRDHLIDHFHQTSERDAVVIAGFGRFGQTTLEELQAHAQREIATVALIDSDAARRLLVAEEQRRIGGSYRREILEGDISHPEVWHQLDNVLDLSIGSPTVILGTGNIEENLRAALWIKGKYPNALVFSRTTDASQLALQVGAEHDINYFSIRQLVEDNIPVEWLS
;
A
#
# COMPACT_ATOMS: atom_id res chain seq x y z
N MET A 1 16.33 37.47 1.55
CA MET A 1 15.64 38.47 0.69
C MET A 1 15.32 37.85 -0.67
N ARG A 2 14.21 37.12 -0.75
CA ARG A 2 13.30 36.95 -1.90
C ARG A 2 12.26 35.93 -1.44
N LEU A 3 11.13 36.48 -1.02
CA LEU A 3 9.98 35.77 -0.49
C LEU A 3 9.37 34.89 -1.57
N ALA A 4 9.48 33.57 -1.42
CA ALA A 4 8.59 32.64 -2.09
C ALA A 4 7.23 32.72 -1.37
N ARG A 5 6.37 33.63 -1.86
CA ARG A 5 4.96 33.66 -1.50
C ARG A 5 4.38 32.29 -1.84
N GLY A 6 4.03 31.54 -0.81
CA GLY A 6 3.26 30.33 -0.92
C GLY A 6 1.99 30.60 -1.73
N GLN A 7 1.71 29.70 -2.66
CA GLN A 7 0.38 29.51 -3.21
C GLN A 7 -0.52 29.06 -2.06
N LEU A 8 -0.99 30.04 -1.28
CA LEU A 8 -2.20 29.95 -0.49
C LEU A 8 -3.32 29.56 -1.46
N GLY A 9 -4.01 28.46 -1.15
CA GLY A 9 -5.21 28.06 -1.85
C GLY A 9 -6.25 29.18 -1.83
N ARG A 10 -6.28 29.96 -2.91
CA ARG A 10 -7.50 30.59 -3.44
C ARG A 10 -8.39 29.44 -3.94
N SER A 11 -9.69 29.35 -3.71
CA SER A 11 -10.66 30.31 -3.20
C SER A 11 -12.02 29.61 -3.16
N SER A 12 -12.35 28.85 -2.11
CA SER A 12 -13.76 28.48 -1.87
C SER A 12 -14.48 29.47 -0.95
N ALA A 13 -13.72 30.26 -0.18
CA ALA A 13 -14.24 31.29 0.71
C ALA A 13 -14.40 32.66 0.03
N ASP A 14 -13.45 33.09 -0.83
CA ASP A 14 -13.45 34.46 -1.41
C ASP A 14 -14.65 34.74 -2.31
N TRP A 15 -15.09 33.77 -3.13
CA TRP A 15 -16.21 33.98 -4.04
C TRP A 15 -17.55 34.12 -3.30
N ARG A 16 -17.68 33.49 -2.13
CA ARG A 16 -18.92 33.53 -1.33
C ARG A 16 -19.11 34.85 -0.62
N TRP A 17 -18.05 35.42 -0.06
CA TRP A 17 -18.09 36.76 0.49
C TRP A 17 -18.39 37.79 -0.60
N GLY A 18 -17.82 37.62 -1.80
CA GLY A 18 -18.18 38.41 -2.97
C GLY A 18 -19.64 38.25 -3.38
N ALA A 19 -20.17 37.02 -3.44
CA ALA A 19 -21.55 36.74 -3.78
C ALA A 19 -22.53 37.27 -2.73
N ALA A 20 -22.24 37.09 -1.43
CA ALA A 20 -23.06 37.61 -0.34
C ALA A 20 -23.11 39.14 -0.37
N LEU A 21 -21.97 39.80 -0.58
CA LEU A 21 -21.91 41.25 -0.73
C LEU A 21 -22.70 41.73 -1.95
N ALA A 22 -22.57 41.05 -3.09
CA ALA A 22 -23.31 41.40 -4.30
C ALA A 22 -24.83 41.26 -4.11
N LEU A 23 -25.29 40.16 -3.52
CA LEU A 23 -26.71 39.92 -3.24
C LEU A 23 -27.27 40.93 -2.23
N PHE A 24 -26.49 41.27 -1.19
CA PHE A 24 -26.86 42.33 -0.25
C PHE A 24 -27.00 43.68 -0.97
N LEU A 25 -26.04 44.05 -1.82
CA LEU A 25 -26.09 45.30 -2.58
C LEU A 25 -27.26 45.33 -3.56
N PHE A 26 -27.62 44.20 -4.18
CA PHE A 26 -28.80 44.09 -5.05
C PHE A 26 -30.10 44.28 -4.29
N ALA A 27 -30.24 43.65 -3.11
CA ALA A 27 -31.39 43.87 -2.24
C ALA A 27 -31.49 45.32 -1.77
N PHE A 28 -30.37 45.87 -1.31
CA PHE A 28 -30.29 47.23 -0.80
C PHE A 28 -30.59 48.28 -1.88
N ALA A 29 -30.04 48.11 -3.08
CA ALA A 29 -30.32 48.96 -4.23
C ALA A 29 -31.79 48.85 -4.67
N GLY A 30 -32.36 47.64 -4.67
CA GLY A 30 -33.77 47.41 -4.95
C GLY A 30 -34.69 48.20 -4.02
N LEU A 31 -34.51 48.04 -2.70
CA LEU A 31 -35.32 48.75 -1.70
C LEU A 31 -35.06 50.27 -1.69
N SER A 32 -33.82 50.69 -1.94
CA SER A 32 -33.46 52.11 -2.02
C SER A 32 -34.06 52.80 -3.24
N SER A 33 -34.35 52.05 -4.31
CA SER A 33 -34.98 52.54 -5.54
C SER A 33 -36.52 52.57 -5.46
N GLY A 34 -37.10 52.33 -4.27
CA GLY A 34 -38.54 52.42 -4.04
C GLY A 34 -39.32 51.15 -4.33
N VAL A 35 -38.66 49.99 -4.40
CA VAL A 35 -39.37 48.71 -4.52
C VAL A 35 -40.10 48.39 -3.23
N THR A 36 -41.40 48.11 -3.33
CA THR A 36 -42.24 47.71 -2.20
C THR A 36 -42.25 46.19 -2.03
N LEU A 37 -42.48 45.74 -0.80
CA LEU A 37 -42.67 44.34 -0.44
C LEU A 37 -44.14 44.10 -0.10
N THR A 38 -44.75 42.99 -0.55
CA THR A 38 -46.19 42.75 -0.39
C THR A 38 -46.66 42.77 1.07
N GLU A 39 -45.89 42.17 1.99
CA GLU A 39 -46.27 42.08 3.41
C GLU A 39 -45.75 43.28 4.22
N ARG A 40 -44.85 44.10 3.65
CA ARG A 40 -44.20 45.24 4.29
C ARG A 40 -44.08 46.43 3.33
N PRO A 41 -45.20 46.99 2.84
CA PRO A 41 -45.19 48.06 1.84
C PRO A 41 -44.51 49.35 2.34
N GLU A 42 -44.58 49.60 3.65
CA GLU A 42 -43.99 50.75 4.33
C GLU A 42 -42.45 50.85 4.19
N VAL A 43 -41.78 49.73 3.86
CA VAL A 43 -40.31 49.67 3.73
C VAL A 43 -39.81 50.56 2.61
N ALA A 44 -40.60 50.79 1.55
CA ALA A 44 -40.21 51.67 0.45
C ALA A 44 -39.94 53.11 0.90
N GLN A 45 -40.69 53.59 1.90
CA GLN A 45 -40.58 54.94 2.46
C GLN A 45 -39.70 55.02 3.72
N SER A 46 -39.21 53.86 4.19
CA SER A 46 -38.38 53.79 5.38
C SER A 46 -36.95 54.31 5.16
N GLY A 47 -36.26 54.65 6.26
CA GLY A 47 -34.87 55.09 6.23
C GLY A 47 -33.89 54.00 5.74
N LEU A 48 -32.69 54.41 5.34
CA LEU A 48 -31.66 53.52 4.80
C LEU A 48 -31.31 52.35 5.73
N LEU A 49 -31.32 52.57 7.04
CA LEU A 49 -30.99 51.55 8.03
C LEU A 49 -32.03 50.42 8.06
N THR A 50 -33.31 50.76 7.93
CA THR A 50 -34.40 49.79 7.81
C THR A 50 -34.27 48.97 6.52
N LYS A 51 -33.90 49.61 5.41
CA LYS A 51 -33.65 48.91 4.13
C LYS A 51 -32.45 47.97 4.20
N ALA A 52 -31.38 48.36 4.89
CA ALA A 52 -30.23 47.50 5.15
C ALA A 52 -30.61 46.29 6.04
N TYR A 53 -31.42 46.52 7.06
CA TYR A 53 -31.95 45.46 7.93
C TYR A 53 -32.73 44.40 7.14
N TYR A 54 -33.68 44.82 6.31
CA TYR A 54 -34.46 43.88 5.47
C TYR A 54 -33.60 43.18 4.40
N SER A 55 -32.60 43.88 3.84
CA SER A 55 -31.64 43.28 2.89
C SER A 55 -30.80 42.18 3.54
N LEU A 56 -30.40 42.37 4.81
CA LEU A 56 -29.69 41.34 5.58
C LEU A 56 -30.64 40.20 6.00
N GLY A 57 -31.90 40.52 6.32
CA GLY A 57 -32.92 39.54 6.72
C GLY A 57 -33.16 38.43 5.69
N LEU A 58 -32.97 38.73 4.40
CA LEU A 58 -33.05 37.75 3.31
C LEU A 58 -32.08 36.57 3.48
N PHE A 59 -30.94 36.75 4.16
CA PHE A 59 -29.97 35.67 4.41
C PHE A 59 -30.35 34.76 5.56
N VAL A 60 -31.23 35.18 6.47
CA VAL A 60 -31.49 34.51 7.76
C VAL A 60 -32.85 33.84 7.78
N VAL A 61 -33.91 34.61 7.50
CA VAL A 61 -35.31 34.16 7.66
C VAL A 61 -35.93 33.75 6.32
N GLY A 62 -35.25 34.11 5.21
CA GLY A 62 -35.82 34.01 3.88
C GLY A 62 -36.89 35.07 3.63
N GLY A 63 -37.18 35.35 2.37
CA GLY A 63 -38.10 36.43 2.00
C GLY A 63 -39.58 36.20 2.32
N LEU A 64 -39.93 35.03 2.88
CA LEU A 64 -41.31 34.61 3.10
C LEU A 64 -42.04 35.48 4.15
N GLU A 65 -41.36 35.95 5.20
CA GLU A 65 -42.00 36.79 6.24
C GLU A 65 -42.09 38.27 5.87
N ILE A 66 -41.38 38.69 4.83
CA ILE A 66 -41.33 40.10 4.39
C ILE A 66 -42.15 40.34 3.13
N GLY A 67 -42.61 39.27 2.46
CA GLY A 67 -43.38 39.33 1.23
C GLY A 67 -42.54 39.43 -0.04
N THR A 68 -43.20 39.48 -1.19
CA THR A 68 -42.54 39.48 -2.50
C THR A 68 -42.32 40.88 -3.06
N PRO A 69 -41.30 41.10 -3.92
CA PRO A 69 -41.10 42.37 -4.62
C PRO A 69 -42.26 42.73 -5.58
N ALA A 70 -43.06 43.74 -5.23
CA ALA A 70 -44.31 44.06 -5.91
C ALA A 70 -44.22 45.28 -6.84
N GLU A 71 -43.95 46.48 -6.31
CA GLU A 71 -43.99 47.73 -7.10
C GLU A 71 -42.59 48.35 -7.25
N GLY A 72 -42.49 49.47 -7.99
CA GLY A 72 -41.23 50.19 -8.24
C GLY A 72 -40.57 49.87 -9.58
N PRO A 73 -39.39 50.47 -9.86
CA PRO A 73 -38.71 50.34 -11.16
C PRO A 73 -38.38 48.88 -11.51
N LEU A 74 -38.60 48.50 -12.77
CA LEU A 74 -38.43 47.11 -13.23
C LEU A 74 -37.03 46.55 -12.91
N LEU A 75 -35.97 47.32 -13.22
CA LEU A 75 -34.60 46.91 -12.95
C LEU A 75 -34.33 46.70 -11.45
N ALA A 76 -34.86 47.58 -10.60
CA ALA A 76 -34.72 47.48 -9.15
C ALA A 76 -35.46 46.25 -8.59
N ARG A 77 -36.65 45.95 -9.14
CA ARG A 77 -37.41 44.74 -8.79
C ARG A 77 -36.65 43.47 -9.20
N CYS A 78 -36.05 43.45 -10.39
CA CYS A 78 -35.22 42.32 -10.83
C CYS A 78 -34.02 42.08 -9.92
N LEU A 79 -33.31 43.15 -9.51
CA LEU A 79 -32.20 43.05 -8.56
C LEU A 79 -32.66 42.48 -7.22
N LEU A 80 -33.80 42.96 -6.70
CA LEU A 80 -34.35 42.47 -5.45
C LEU A 80 -34.80 41.00 -5.56
N TRP A 81 -35.37 40.58 -6.69
CA TRP A 81 -35.73 39.16 -6.94
C TRP A 81 -34.50 38.24 -6.98
N ILE A 82 -33.40 38.69 -7.61
CA ILE A 82 -32.13 37.94 -7.61
C ILE A 82 -31.63 37.76 -6.19
N ALA A 83 -31.68 38.80 -5.36
CA ALA A 83 -31.31 38.71 -3.95
C ALA A 83 -32.27 37.85 -3.13
N TYR A 84 -33.58 37.96 -3.39
CA TYR A 84 -34.66 37.25 -2.70
C TYR A 84 -34.49 35.73 -2.77
N PHE A 85 -34.08 35.20 -3.93
CA PHE A 85 -33.76 33.77 -4.08
C PHE A 85 -32.30 33.43 -3.83
N GLY A 86 -31.38 34.31 -4.24
CA GLY A 86 -29.95 34.05 -4.16
C GLY A 86 -29.43 34.01 -2.72
N ALA A 87 -29.92 34.89 -1.84
CA ALA A 87 -29.46 34.95 -0.46
C ALA A 87 -29.83 33.68 0.35
N PRO A 88 -31.07 33.17 0.32
CA PRO A 88 -31.41 31.89 0.96
C PRO A 88 -30.64 30.70 0.40
N ILE A 89 -30.44 30.61 -0.92
CA ILE A 89 -29.68 29.52 -1.55
C ILE A 89 -28.22 29.56 -1.10
N LEU A 90 -27.60 30.75 -1.07
CA LEU A 90 -26.22 30.91 -0.63
C LEU A 90 -26.08 30.52 0.85
N THR A 91 -26.99 30.95 1.72
CA THR A 91 -27.00 30.56 3.14
C THR A 91 -27.17 29.05 3.30
N ALA A 92 -28.15 28.43 2.63
CA ALA A 92 -28.38 27.00 2.71
C ALA A 92 -27.15 26.19 2.25
N SER A 93 -26.48 26.63 1.18
CA SER A 93 -25.24 25.99 0.69
C SER A 93 -24.09 26.09 1.70
N ALA A 94 -23.98 27.21 2.42
CA ALA A 94 -22.95 27.42 3.42
C ALA A 94 -23.20 26.54 4.67
N VAL A 95 -24.46 26.41 5.09
CA VAL A 95 -24.87 25.52 6.19
C VAL A 95 -24.63 24.06 5.81
N ALA A 96 -25.03 23.63 4.62
CA ALA A 96 -24.82 22.26 4.14
C ALA A 96 -23.32 21.89 4.10
N GLU A 97 -22.46 22.80 3.64
CA GLU A 97 -21.01 22.57 3.65
C GLU A 97 -20.43 22.57 5.07
N ALA A 98 -20.90 23.46 5.95
CA ALA A 98 -20.46 23.47 7.34
C ALA A 98 -20.79 22.13 8.03
N LEU A 99 -22.00 21.61 7.80
CA LEU A 99 -22.40 20.27 8.26
C LEU A 99 -21.54 19.18 7.63
N ALA A 100 -21.27 19.22 6.33
CA ALA A 100 -20.38 18.25 5.66
C ALA A 100 -18.96 18.26 6.22
N ARG A 101 -18.42 19.43 6.60
CA ARG A 101 -17.11 19.56 7.25
C ARG A 101 -17.12 19.01 8.68
N ILE A 102 -18.17 19.25 9.44
CA ILE A 102 -18.34 18.70 10.80
C ILE A 102 -18.48 17.18 10.77
N LEU A 103 -19.17 16.65 9.76
CA LEU A 103 -19.35 15.21 9.54
C LEU A 103 -18.14 14.55 8.86
N SER A 104 -17.16 15.32 8.38
CA SER A 104 -15.97 14.77 7.72
C SER A 104 -15.00 14.15 8.74
N PRO A 105 -14.73 12.83 8.71
CA PRO A 105 -13.99 12.14 9.78
C PRO A 105 -12.49 12.45 9.87
N ARG A 106 -11.91 13.14 8.88
CA ARG A 106 -10.48 13.04 8.54
C ARG A 106 -9.49 13.64 9.56
N PRO A 107 -9.68 14.84 10.15
CA PRO A 107 -8.67 15.42 11.03
C PRO A 107 -8.80 15.01 12.50
N TRP A 108 -9.91 14.42 12.92
CA TRP A 108 -10.15 14.08 14.34
C TRP A 108 -9.71 12.66 14.70
N GLN A 109 -9.81 11.70 13.78
CA GLN A 109 -9.44 10.30 14.03
C GLN A 109 -7.98 10.14 14.51
N LEU A 110 -7.05 10.94 13.97
CA LEU A 110 -5.62 10.84 14.30
C LEU A 110 -5.17 11.75 15.47
N ARG A 111 -6.06 12.56 16.07
CA ARG A 111 -5.65 13.52 17.12
C ARG A 111 -5.33 12.83 18.45
N ARG A 112 -6.00 11.73 18.76
CA ARG A 112 -5.88 10.97 20.02
C ARG A 112 -5.13 9.65 19.88
N ILE A 113 -4.56 9.35 18.72
CA ILE A 113 -3.79 8.11 18.54
C ILE A 113 -2.38 8.28 19.10
N HIS A 114 -1.92 7.23 19.77
CA HIS A 114 -0.59 7.10 20.34
C HIS A 114 -0.14 5.65 20.17
N HIS A 115 1.17 5.45 20.08
CA HIS A 115 1.77 4.13 19.94
C HIS A 115 1.21 3.33 18.75
N HIS A 116 0.73 4.02 17.72
CA HIS A 116 0.13 3.42 16.53
C HIS A 116 1.19 2.98 15.52
N VAL A 117 0.84 2.01 14.69
CA VAL A 117 1.65 1.59 13.54
C VAL A 117 1.13 2.31 12.30
N VAL A 118 2.04 2.93 11.55
CA VAL A 118 1.71 3.51 10.24
C VAL A 118 2.19 2.54 9.16
N ILE A 119 1.30 2.11 8.27
CA ILE A 119 1.62 1.24 7.15
C ILE A 119 1.36 2.01 5.86
N VAL A 120 2.31 1.97 4.93
CA VAL A 120 2.22 2.65 3.63
C VAL A 120 2.11 1.59 2.54
N GLY A 121 1.10 1.72 1.69
CA GLY A 121 0.72 0.75 0.67
C GLY A 121 -0.51 -0.08 1.07
N THR A 122 -1.33 -0.44 0.09
CA THR A 122 -2.50 -1.33 0.28
C THR A 122 -2.40 -2.68 -0.46
N GLY A 123 -1.20 -3.09 -0.86
CA GLY A 123 -0.98 -4.35 -1.58
C GLY A 123 -1.08 -5.62 -0.72
N ALA A 124 -0.81 -6.78 -1.33
CA ALA A 124 -0.86 -8.09 -0.66
C ALA A 124 0.10 -8.21 0.54
N MET A 125 1.25 -7.51 0.49
CA MET A 125 2.19 -7.48 1.61
C MET A 125 1.60 -6.74 2.82
N THR A 126 0.80 -5.70 2.60
CA THR A 126 0.08 -5.00 3.66
C THR A 126 -0.90 -5.92 4.36
N ASP A 127 -1.64 -6.75 3.62
CA ASP A 127 -2.53 -7.75 4.23
C ASP A 127 -1.77 -8.77 5.06
N SER A 128 -0.63 -9.26 4.53
CA SER A 128 0.22 -10.24 5.20
C SER A 128 0.76 -9.67 6.51
N TYR A 129 1.30 -8.45 6.46
CA TYR A 129 1.77 -7.75 7.65
C TYR A 129 0.63 -7.48 8.65
N LEU A 130 -0.54 -7.04 8.17
CA LEU A 130 -1.70 -6.78 9.03
C LEU A 130 -2.21 -8.06 9.71
N ARG A 131 -2.26 -9.20 9.01
CA ARG A 131 -2.62 -10.49 9.60
C ARG A 131 -1.66 -10.85 10.73
N VAL A 132 -0.35 -10.77 10.49
CA VAL A 132 0.67 -11.06 11.50
C VAL A 132 0.59 -10.08 12.67
N LEU A 133 0.46 -8.78 12.40
CA LEU A 133 0.30 -7.76 13.43
C LEU A 133 -0.95 -8.00 14.27
N ARG A 134 -2.09 -8.38 13.67
CA ARG A 134 -3.33 -8.63 14.42
C ARG A 134 -3.30 -9.90 15.24
N ARG A 135 -2.53 -10.92 14.83
CA ARG A 135 -2.28 -12.12 15.66
C ARG A 135 -1.50 -11.77 16.94
N HIS A 136 -0.49 -10.90 16.84
CA HIS A 136 0.38 -10.55 17.96
C HIS A 136 -0.15 -9.37 18.80
N GLU A 137 -0.72 -8.36 18.13
CA GLU A 137 -1.22 -7.13 18.74
C GLU A 137 -2.62 -6.75 18.21
N PRO A 138 -3.67 -7.47 18.64
CA PRO A 138 -5.02 -7.32 18.09
C PRO A 138 -5.60 -5.90 18.21
N ARG A 139 -5.18 -5.15 19.23
CA ARG A 139 -5.71 -3.82 19.58
C ARG A 139 -4.81 -2.66 19.19
N ARG A 140 -3.63 -2.91 18.62
CA ARG A 140 -2.69 -1.85 18.20
C ARG A 140 -3.39 -0.95 17.18
N PRO A 141 -3.50 0.37 17.42
CA PRO A 141 -4.08 1.26 16.42
C PRO A 141 -3.22 1.25 15.15
N VAL A 142 -3.85 1.10 13.99
CA VAL A 142 -3.16 1.05 12.70
C VAL A 142 -3.69 2.14 11.79
N VAL A 143 -2.77 2.84 11.14
CA VAL A 143 -3.07 3.82 10.10
C VAL A 143 -2.49 3.30 8.78
N VAL A 144 -3.33 3.01 7.80
CA VAL A 144 -2.90 2.60 6.46
C VAL A 144 -2.98 3.80 5.53
N VAL A 145 -1.91 4.03 4.77
CA VAL A 145 -1.72 5.19 3.90
C VAL A 145 -1.41 4.73 2.49
N ASP A 146 -2.10 5.28 1.49
CA ASP A 146 -1.75 5.09 0.09
C ASP A 146 -2.21 6.31 -0.72
N GLU A 147 -1.57 6.58 -1.85
CA GLU A 147 -1.94 7.67 -2.75
C GLU A 147 -3.33 7.43 -3.33
N ARG A 148 -3.66 6.17 -3.64
CA ARG A 148 -4.92 5.78 -4.29
C ARG A 148 -5.49 4.54 -3.62
N ILE A 149 -6.70 4.67 -3.08
CA ILE A 149 -7.42 3.56 -2.44
C ILE A 149 -8.86 3.63 -2.90
N ASP A 150 -9.32 2.58 -3.57
CA ASP A 150 -10.72 2.44 -3.95
C ASP A 150 -11.62 2.20 -2.72
N VAL A 151 -12.93 2.31 -2.93
CA VAL A 151 -13.91 2.26 -1.83
C VAL A 151 -13.97 0.86 -1.21
N ILE A 152 -13.87 -0.20 -2.03
CA ILE A 152 -13.97 -1.58 -1.57
C ILE A 152 -12.76 -1.91 -0.72
N ARG A 153 -11.56 -1.62 -1.22
CA ARG A 153 -10.31 -1.86 -0.48
C ARG A 153 -10.27 -1.08 0.84
N ARG A 154 -10.77 0.16 0.85
CA ARG A 154 -10.89 0.94 2.08
C ARG A 154 -11.80 0.27 3.09
N GLN A 155 -12.98 -0.18 2.68
CA GLN A 155 -13.94 -0.84 3.55
C GLN A 155 -13.37 -2.16 4.09
N GLU A 156 -12.71 -2.95 3.25
CA GLU A 156 -12.03 -4.18 3.63
C GLU A 156 -10.99 -3.92 4.73
N LEU A 157 -10.10 -2.94 4.54
CA LEU A 157 -9.08 -2.59 5.54
C LEU A 157 -9.69 -2.12 6.87
N GLN A 158 -10.79 -1.37 6.81
CA GLN A 158 -11.50 -0.89 7.99
C GLN A 158 -12.23 -2.00 8.74
N GLN A 159 -12.93 -2.88 8.02
CA GLN A 159 -13.76 -3.92 8.63
C GLN A 159 -12.94 -5.12 9.09
N THR A 160 -12.01 -5.60 8.26
CA THR A 160 -11.21 -6.80 8.54
C THR A 160 -10.10 -6.53 9.54
N PHE A 161 -9.44 -5.36 9.42
CA PHE A 161 -8.24 -5.07 10.21
C PHE A 161 -8.40 -3.91 11.20
N ASN A 162 -9.60 -3.31 11.32
CA ASN A 162 -9.83 -2.15 12.16
C ASN A 162 -8.79 -1.03 11.92
N ALA A 163 -8.44 -0.82 10.64
CA ALA A 163 -7.42 0.15 10.25
C ALA A 163 -8.05 1.50 9.93
N THR A 164 -7.40 2.59 10.36
CA THR A 164 -7.73 3.94 9.89
C THR A 164 -7.06 4.17 8.55
N VAL A 165 -7.85 4.42 7.50
CA VAL A 165 -7.34 4.57 6.13
C VAL A 165 -7.21 6.04 5.76
N VAL A 166 -6.02 6.45 5.33
CA VAL A 166 -5.69 7.82 4.91
C VAL A 166 -5.23 7.81 3.46
N THR A 167 -5.77 8.71 2.65
CA THR A 167 -5.37 8.85 1.25
C THR A 167 -4.42 10.03 1.10
N GLY A 168 -3.25 9.79 0.50
CA GLY A 168 -2.28 10.81 0.16
C GLY A 168 -0.88 10.26 -0.07
N ASP A 169 -0.05 11.05 -0.75
CA ASP A 169 1.35 10.73 -1.01
C ASP A 169 2.18 10.92 0.27
N ILE A 170 2.83 9.83 0.71
CA ILE A 170 3.63 9.76 1.92
C ILE A 170 4.89 10.62 1.85
N THR A 171 5.37 10.98 0.65
CA THR A 171 6.54 11.84 0.49
C THR A 171 6.21 13.29 0.87
N HIS A 172 4.95 13.71 0.84
CA HIS A 172 4.56 15.08 1.18
C HIS A 172 4.68 15.39 2.67
N GLU A 173 5.34 16.52 2.98
CA GLU A 173 5.62 16.95 4.35
C GLU A 173 4.34 17.15 5.20
N PHE A 174 3.27 17.63 4.56
CA PHE A 174 1.96 17.77 5.21
C PHE A 174 1.46 16.44 5.76
N LEU A 175 1.53 15.37 4.98
CA LEU A 175 1.04 14.05 5.38
C LEU A 175 1.93 13.44 6.47
N ILE A 176 3.25 13.52 6.33
CA ILE A 176 4.23 13.12 7.35
C ILE A 176 3.88 13.77 8.71
N THR A 177 3.48 15.04 8.70
CA THR A 177 3.10 15.78 9.92
C THR A 177 1.72 15.34 10.44
N ALA A 178 0.75 15.16 9.54
CA ALA A 178 -0.62 14.79 9.86
C ALA A 178 -0.72 13.37 10.48
N LEU A 179 0.17 12.46 10.10
CA LEU A 179 0.22 11.08 10.60
C LEU A 179 0.73 10.94 12.04
N ARG A 180 1.19 12.05 12.66
CA ARG A 180 1.70 12.06 14.03
C ARG A 180 2.80 11.01 14.25
N LEU A 181 3.74 10.89 13.30
CA LEU A 181 4.79 9.86 13.36
C LEU A 181 5.67 9.95 14.62
N HIS A 182 5.72 11.14 15.21
CA HIS A 182 6.33 11.40 16.50
C HIS A 182 5.64 10.61 17.65
N ARG A 183 4.43 10.08 17.47
CA ARG A 183 3.76 9.19 18.43
C ARG A 183 3.66 7.75 17.94
N ALA A 184 4.12 7.48 16.73
CA ALA A 184 4.08 6.14 16.16
C ALA A 184 5.10 5.23 16.87
N SER A 185 4.73 3.97 17.02
CA SER A 185 5.63 2.90 17.48
C SER A 185 6.52 2.41 16.34
N LYS A 186 5.92 2.19 15.17
CA LYS A 186 6.59 1.73 13.95
C LYS A 186 6.02 2.41 12.71
N VAL A 187 6.85 2.56 11.68
CA VAL A 187 6.41 2.91 10.33
C VAL A 187 6.83 1.78 9.40
N VAL A 188 5.91 1.30 8.57
CA VAL A 188 6.13 0.15 7.69
C VAL A 188 5.84 0.59 6.26
N LEU A 189 6.87 0.62 5.43
CA LEU A 189 6.80 1.07 4.04
C LEU A 189 6.73 -0.15 3.13
N LEU A 190 5.51 -0.48 2.69
CA LEU A 190 5.19 -1.66 1.87
C LEU A 190 4.68 -1.26 0.47
N GLY A 191 4.84 0.01 0.10
CA GLY A 191 4.41 0.53 -1.20
C GLY A 191 5.20 -0.08 -2.36
N GLU A 192 4.62 -0.05 -3.56
CA GLU A 192 5.16 -0.73 -4.75
C GLU A 192 6.40 -0.04 -5.35
N SER A 193 6.65 1.24 -5.02
CA SER A 193 7.80 2.00 -5.49
C SER A 193 8.92 2.00 -4.45
N ASP A 194 10.02 1.31 -4.78
CA ASP A 194 11.22 1.29 -3.94
C ASP A 194 11.74 2.72 -3.73
N PHE A 195 11.87 3.51 -4.80
CA PHE A 195 12.38 4.88 -4.72
C PHE A 195 11.52 5.77 -3.81
N GLN A 196 10.19 5.75 -3.96
CA GLN A 196 9.30 6.54 -3.09
C GLN A 196 9.37 6.10 -1.64
N SER A 197 9.53 4.79 -1.38
CA SER A 197 9.67 4.26 -0.03
C SER A 197 10.95 4.77 0.64
N TYR A 198 12.09 4.77 -0.06
CA TYR A 198 13.33 5.33 0.47
C TYR A 198 13.28 6.85 0.63
N GLU A 199 12.68 7.58 -0.31
CA GLU A 199 12.48 9.04 -0.20
C GLU A 199 11.61 9.39 1.02
N ALA A 200 10.51 8.66 1.21
CA ALA A 200 9.64 8.83 2.36
C ALA A 200 10.39 8.55 3.67
N ALA A 201 11.13 7.44 3.76
CA ALA A 201 11.95 7.11 4.93
C ALA A 201 12.98 8.21 5.23
N SER A 202 13.70 8.69 4.21
CA SER A 202 14.69 9.77 4.34
C SER A 202 14.07 11.06 4.91
N ARG A 203 12.91 11.47 4.39
CA ARG A 203 12.16 12.64 4.90
C ARG A 203 11.68 12.44 6.33
N MET A 204 11.17 11.26 6.65
CA MET A 204 10.72 10.91 8.00
C MET A 204 11.87 10.95 9.01
N LEU A 205 13.02 10.37 8.68
CA LEU A 205 14.20 10.36 9.55
C LEU A 205 14.77 11.76 9.75
N THR A 206 14.79 12.58 8.70
CA THR A 206 15.22 13.99 8.79
C THR A 206 14.33 14.77 9.76
N LYS A 207 13.01 14.58 9.69
CA LYS A 207 12.05 15.31 10.52
C LYS A 207 11.87 14.71 11.92
N TYR A 208 11.99 13.40 12.04
CA TYR A 208 11.80 12.64 13.29
C TYR A 208 12.95 11.61 13.47
N PRO A 209 14.16 12.06 13.88
CA PRO A 209 15.34 11.18 14.00
C PRO A 209 15.13 9.96 14.91
N ARG A 210 14.21 10.06 15.87
CA ARG A 210 13.84 8.95 16.77
C ARG A 210 13.17 7.75 16.08
N LEU A 211 12.81 7.88 14.81
CA LEU A 211 12.29 6.77 14.00
C LEU A 211 13.41 5.86 13.48
N ALA A 212 14.68 6.22 13.68
CA ALA A 212 15.80 5.32 13.40
C ALA A 212 15.61 3.97 14.12
N GLY A 213 15.76 2.87 13.39
CA GLY A 213 15.48 1.51 13.86
C GLY A 213 13.99 1.16 13.99
N ARG A 214 13.07 2.08 13.67
CA ARG A 214 11.62 1.89 13.76
C ARG A 214 10.89 2.00 12.43
N ILE A 215 11.62 2.20 11.34
CA ILE A 215 11.08 2.16 9.98
C ILE A 215 11.44 0.80 9.38
N VAL A 216 10.42 0.02 9.04
CA VAL A 216 10.56 -1.23 8.28
C VAL A 216 10.28 -0.90 6.82
N LEU A 217 11.20 -1.21 5.92
CA LEU A 217 11.13 -0.84 4.51
C LEU A 217 11.21 -2.09 3.64
N ARG A 218 10.19 -2.30 2.81
CA ARG A 218 10.21 -3.32 1.76
C ARG A 218 10.91 -2.77 0.53
N CYS A 219 11.88 -3.50 0.00
CA CYS A 219 12.51 -3.21 -1.29
C CYS A 219 12.31 -4.40 -2.24
N HIS A 220 11.71 -4.18 -3.39
CA HIS A 220 11.42 -5.21 -4.40
C HIS A 220 12.65 -5.59 -5.21
N ASN A 221 13.47 -4.59 -5.54
CA ASN A 221 14.67 -4.74 -6.34
C ASN A 221 15.91 -4.92 -5.44
N LEU A 222 16.42 -6.16 -5.40
CA LEU A 222 17.62 -6.50 -4.63
C LEU A 222 18.85 -5.68 -5.04
N ARG A 223 19.02 -5.33 -6.32
CA ARG A 223 20.14 -4.49 -6.78
C ARG A 223 20.06 -3.10 -6.19
N PHE A 224 18.86 -2.52 -6.21
CA PHE A 224 18.61 -1.20 -5.64
C PHE A 224 18.84 -1.20 -4.13
N MET A 225 18.33 -2.23 -3.43
CA MET A 225 18.55 -2.43 -2.00
C MET A 225 20.04 -2.49 -1.66
N ARG A 226 20.83 -3.28 -2.42
CA ARG A 226 22.28 -3.43 -2.23
C ARG A 226 23.03 -2.13 -2.53
N ALA A 227 22.67 -1.42 -3.60
CA ALA A 227 23.28 -0.13 -3.93
C ALA A 227 23.07 0.94 -2.84
N LEU A 228 21.98 0.83 -2.08
CA LEU A 228 21.68 1.75 -0.98
C LEU A 228 22.18 1.28 0.39
N GLN A 229 22.70 0.06 0.54
CA GLN A 229 23.00 -0.55 1.84
C GLN A 229 23.92 0.31 2.74
N ASP A 230 24.86 1.05 2.14
CA ASP A 230 25.84 1.88 2.85
C ASP A 230 25.36 3.31 3.10
N THR A 231 24.14 3.65 2.66
CA THR A 231 23.55 4.97 2.89
C THR A 231 23.02 5.13 4.32
N ALA A 232 22.89 6.38 4.77
CA ALA A 232 22.35 6.66 6.11
C ALA A 232 20.91 6.15 6.29
N VAL A 233 20.06 6.30 5.27
CA VAL A 233 18.67 5.83 5.30
C VAL A 233 18.60 4.31 5.46
N ALA A 234 19.41 3.55 4.71
CA ALA A 234 19.42 2.09 4.81
C ALA A 234 19.91 1.61 6.18
N ARG A 235 20.95 2.24 6.74
CA ARG A 235 21.46 1.89 8.10
C ARG A 235 20.50 2.25 9.23
N GLN A 236 19.58 3.19 9.01
CA GLN A 236 18.59 3.63 10.00
C GLN A 236 17.23 2.95 9.85
N CYS A 237 17.04 2.14 8.80
CA CYS A 237 15.81 1.40 8.52
C CYS A 237 16.05 -0.11 8.56
N LEU A 238 15.05 -0.86 8.97
CA LEU A 238 15.01 -2.31 8.82
C LEU A 238 14.53 -2.63 7.41
N THR A 239 15.47 -2.91 6.50
CA THR A 239 15.14 -3.13 5.08
C THR A 239 15.04 -4.63 4.78
N PHE A 240 14.03 -5.03 4.01
CA PHE A 240 13.85 -6.43 3.61
C PHE A 240 13.33 -6.58 2.19
N ASN A 241 13.55 -7.75 1.60
CA ASN A 241 12.93 -8.20 0.37
C ASN A 241 12.03 -9.41 0.65
N SER A 242 10.80 -9.40 0.14
CA SER A 242 9.84 -10.48 0.43
C SER A 242 10.28 -11.84 -0.09
N TYR A 243 10.92 -11.92 -1.26
CA TYR A 243 11.41 -13.19 -1.79
C TYR A 243 12.59 -13.71 -1.00
N GLN A 244 13.49 -12.83 -0.58
CA GLN A 244 14.58 -13.21 0.31
C GLN A 244 14.06 -13.73 1.65
N LEU A 245 13.07 -13.06 2.25
CA LEU A 245 12.45 -13.51 3.49
C LEU A 245 11.77 -14.89 3.33
N ALA A 246 11.05 -15.10 2.23
CA ALA A 246 10.43 -16.38 1.93
C ALA A 246 11.46 -17.50 1.68
N ALA A 247 12.52 -17.21 0.92
CA ALA A 247 13.58 -18.16 0.62
C ALA A 247 14.35 -18.57 1.88
N ALA A 248 14.69 -17.60 2.73
CA ALA A 248 15.33 -17.86 4.02
C ALA A 248 14.45 -18.76 4.89
N GLY A 249 13.14 -18.49 4.95
CA GLY A 249 12.17 -19.36 5.63
C GLY A 249 12.15 -20.78 5.06
N LEU A 250 12.03 -20.93 3.73
CA LEU A 250 12.03 -22.26 3.10
C LEU A 250 13.31 -23.04 3.42
N VAL A 251 14.47 -22.43 3.25
CA VAL A 251 15.75 -23.10 3.46
C VAL A 251 15.94 -23.47 4.93
N ARG A 252 15.77 -22.50 5.82
CA ARG A 252 16.01 -22.68 7.25
C ARG A 252 15.03 -23.67 7.89
N ASP A 253 13.74 -23.56 7.57
CA ASP A 253 12.68 -24.27 8.28
C ASP A 253 12.37 -25.65 7.67
N HIS A 254 12.82 -25.92 6.43
CA HIS A 254 12.47 -27.16 5.72
C HIS A 254 13.63 -27.91 5.07
N LEU A 255 14.70 -27.23 4.65
CA LEU A 255 15.75 -27.88 3.83
C LEU A 255 17.01 -28.22 4.63
N ILE A 256 17.46 -27.35 5.54
CA ILE A 256 18.70 -27.57 6.30
C ILE A 256 18.65 -28.88 7.10
N ASP A 257 17.56 -29.12 7.83
CA ASP A 257 17.42 -30.34 8.63
C ASP A 257 17.42 -31.61 7.76
N HIS A 258 16.84 -31.54 6.56
CA HIS A 258 16.88 -32.63 5.61
C HIS A 258 18.31 -32.92 5.14
N PHE A 259 19.05 -31.89 4.72
CA PHE A 259 20.42 -32.03 4.24
C PHE A 259 21.41 -32.51 5.31
N HIS A 260 21.12 -32.31 6.60
CA HIS A 260 21.91 -32.87 7.68
C HIS A 260 21.62 -34.35 7.97
N GLN A 261 20.44 -34.85 7.57
CA GLN A 261 20.03 -36.22 7.80
C GLN A 261 20.44 -37.17 6.68
N THR A 262 20.73 -36.63 5.49
CA THR A 262 21.22 -37.39 4.34
C THR A 262 22.69 -37.78 4.55
N SER A 263 23.02 -39.03 4.23
CA SER A 263 24.37 -39.57 4.38
C SER A 263 25.34 -39.08 3.29
N GLU A 264 24.79 -38.71 2.14
CA GLU A 264 25.51 -38.21 0.98
C GLU A 264 25.15 -36.75 0.74
N ARG A 265 26.00 -36.05 0.00
CA ARG A 265 25.68 -34.68 -0.41
C ARG A 265 24.53 -34.67 -1.40
N ASP A 266 23.57 -33.79 -1.18
CA ASP A 266 22.32 -33.79 -1.93
C ASP A 266 22.43 -33.17 -3.32
N ALA A 267 21.59 -33.67 -4.21
CA ALA A 267 21.30 -33.02 -5.47
C ALA A 267 20.05 -32.15 -5.34
N VAL A 268 20.17 -30.88 -5.73
CA VAL A 268 19.10 -29.90 -5.63
C VAL A 268 18.71 -29.40 -7.02
N VAL A 269 17.45 -29.53 -7.39
CA VAL A 269 16.90 -28.97 -8.63
C VAL A 269 16.07 -27.73 -8.28
N ILE A 270 16.39 -26.58 -8.87
CA ILE A 270 15.60 -25.35 -8.74
C ILE A 270 14.98 -25.04 -10.09
N ALA A 271 13.68 -25.29 -10.21
CA ALA A 271 12.93 -25.05 -11.44
C ALA A 271 12.10 -23.76 -11.31
N GLY A 272 12.43 -22.75 -12.11
CA GLY A 272 11.96 -21.38 -11.97
C GLY A 272 13.01 -20.48 -11.33
N PHE A 273 14.00 -20.07 -12.12
CA PHE A 273 15.14 -19.24 -11.68
C PHE A 273 14.83 -17.73 -11.73
N GLY A 274 13.64 -17.35 -11.25
CA GLY A 274 13.24 -15.96 -11.03
C GLY A 274 13.81 -15.40 -9.72
N ARG A 275 13.19 -14.31 -9.22
CA ARG A 275 13.61 -13.68 -7.94
C ARG A 275 13.66 -14.67 -6.77
N PHE A 276 12.63 -15.50 -6.64
CA PHE A 276 12.57 -16.51 -5.58
C PHE A 276 13.66 -17.57 -5.72
N GLY A 277 13.77 -18.23 -6.89
CA GLY A 277 14.79 -19.26 -7.12
C GLY A 277 16.22 -18.74 -6.97
N GLN A 278 16.49 -17.50 -7.40
CA GLN A 278 17.77 -16.84 -7.17
C GLN A 278 18.04 -16.65 -5.67
N THR A 279 17.08 -16.13 -4.90
CA THR A 279 17.24 -16.00 -3.44
C THR A 279 17.36 -17.35 -2.74
N THR A 280 16.64 -18.39 -3.18
CA THR A 280 16.79 -19.75 -2.64
C THR A 280 18.20 -20.27 -2.87
N LEU A 281 18.77 -20.09 -4.06
CA LEU A 281 20.15 -20.45 -4.33
C LEU A 281 21.14 -19.70 -3.41
N GLU A 282 20.93 -18.39 -3.22
CA GLU A 282 21.77 -17.59 -2.32
C GLU A 282 21.71 -18.10 -0.86
N GLU A 283 20.54 -18.44 -0.35
CA GLU A 283 20.36 -18.96 1.01
C GLU A 283 20.97 -20.36 1.17
N LEU A 284 20.82 -21.22 0.15
CA LEU A 284 21.48 -22.54 0.12
C LEU A 284 23.01 -22.41 0.11
N GLN A 285 23.56 -21.46 -0.63
CA GLN A 285 25.00 -21.18 -0.60
C GLN A 285 25.48 -20.68 0.75
N ALA A 286 24.70 -19.83 1.40
CA ALA A 286 25.07 -19.26 2.69
C ALA A 286 25.04 -20.32 3.82
N HIS A 287 24.13 -21.30 3.73
CA HIS A 287 23.79 -22.15 4.87
C HIS A 287 23.98 -23.65 4.66
N ALA A 288 24.00 -24.14 3.42
CA ALA A 288 24.00 -25.57 3.08
C ALA A 288 25.01 -25.96 1.98
N GLN A 289 26.04 -25.15 1.73
CA GLN A 289 26.98 -25.39 0.63
C GLN A 289 27.76 -26.70 0.74
N ARG A 290 28.05 -27.17 1.96
CA ARG A 290 28.89 -28.37 2.19
C ARG A 290 28.10 -29.67 2.09
N GLU A 291 26.79 -29.54 2.20
CA GLU A 291 25.79 -30.58 2.19
C GLU A 291 25.27 -30.83 0.77
N ILE A 292 25.53 -29.92 -0.18
CA ILE A 292 25.06 -30.03 -1.57
C ILE A 292 26.19 -30.52 -2.50
N ALA A 293 25.89 -31.51 -3.33
CA ALA A 293 26.80 -32.03 -4.36
C ALA A 293 26.60 -31.29 -5.69
N THR A 294 25.34 -31.15 -6.09
CA THR A 294 24.97 -30.60 -7.40
C THR A 294 23.74 -29.72 -7.26
N VAL A 295 23.74 -28.57 -7.93
CA VAL A 295 22.54 -27.75 -8.12
C VAL A 295 22.23 -27.65 -9.61
N ALA A 296 21.06 -28.13 -10.03
CA ALA A 296 20.52 -27.94 -11.37
C ALA A 296 19.54 -26.78 -11.38
N LEU A 297 19.74 -25.80 -12.26
CA LEU A 297 18.89 -24.63 -12.44
C LEU A 297 18.10 -24.79 -13.74
N ILE A 298 16.78 -24.72 -13.66
CA ILE A 298 15.89 -24.82 -14.82
C ILE A 298 15.09 -23.51 -14.94
N ASP A 299 15.20 -22.82 -16.07
CA ASP A 299 14.36 -21.66 -16.42
C ASP A 299 14.49 -21.39 -17.92
N SER A 300 13.48 -20.79 -18.55
CA SER A 300 13.55 -20.44 -19.97
C SER A 300 14.66 -19.43 -20.32
N ASP A 301 15.21 -18.76 -19.31
CA ASP A 301 16.26 -17.76 -19.44
C ASP A 301 17.32 -17.93 -18.32
N ALA A 302 17.60 -19.18 -17.95
CA ALA A 302 18.45 -19.52 -16.81
C ALA A 302 19.86 -18.95 -16.94
N ALA A 303 20.49 -19.03 -18.12
CA ALA A 303 21.88 -18.60 -18.29
C ALA A 303 22.02 -17.08 -18.12
N ARG A 304 21.15 -16.30 -18.75
CA ARG A 304 21.15 -14.83 -18.61
C ARG A 304 20.90 -14.41 -17.16
N ARG A 305 19.95 -15.05 -16.48
CA ARG A 305 19.62 -14.73 -15.09
C ARG A 305 20.74 -15.10 -14.11
N LEU A 306 21.49 -16.17 -14.39
CA LEU A 306 22.66 -16.53 -13.60
C LEU A 306 23.78 -15.51 -13.74
N LEU A 307 24.11 -15.09 -14.97
CA LEU A 307 25.10 -14.03 -15.21
C LEU A 307 24.76 -12.77 -14.43
N VAL A 308 23.49 -12.39 -14.48
CA VAL A 308 22.94 -11.26 -13.73
C VAL A 308 23.08 -11.44 -12.21
N ALA A 309 22.91 -12.65 -11.69
CA ALA A 309 23.01 -12.93 -10.27
C ALA A 309 24.49 -12.96 -9.81
N GLU A 310 25.37 -13.51 -10.63
CA GLU A 310 26.83 -13.56 -10.43
C GLU A 310 27.49 -12.18 -10.47
N GLU A 311 27.00 -11.26 -11.30
CA GLU A 311 27.45 -9.86 -11.29
C GLU A 311 27.13 -9.18 -9.95
N GLN A 312 25.95 -9.47 -9.39
CA GLN A 312 25.49 -8.82 -8.17
C GLN A 312 26.14 -9.37 -6.90
N ARG A 313 26.57 -10.64 -6.91
CA ARG A 313 27.27 -11.33 -5.82
C ARG A 313 28.14 -12.43 -6.40
N ARG A 314 29.31 -12.67 -5.78
CA ARG A 314 30.08 -13.89 -6.06
C ARG A 314 29.27 -15.11 -5.62
N ILE A 315 28.44 -15.64 -6.51
CA ILE A 315 27.81 -16.97 -6.40
C ILE A 315 28.95 -17.97 -6.61
N GLY A 316 29.67 -18.24 -5.54
CA GLY A 316 30.72 -19.25 -5.46
C GLY A 316 30.19 -20.46 -4.70
N GLY A 317 30.62 -21.65 -5.09
CA GLY A 317 30.20 -22.88 -4.42
C GLY A 317 31.16 -24.02 -4.72
N SER A 318 31.30 -24.94 -3.76
CA SER A 318 32.05 -26.19 -3.89
C SER A 318 31.22 -27.32 -4.51
N TYR A 319 30.00 -27.00 -4.96
CA TYR A 319 29.07 -27.92 -5.62
C TYR A 319 29.09 -27.72 -7.13
N ARG A 320 28.76 -28.79 -7.87
CA ARG A 320 28.60 -28.77 -9.32
C ARG A 320 27.34 -28.00 -9.68
N ARG A 321 27.40 -27.18 -10.73
CA ARG A 321 26.24 -26.41 -11.22
C ARG A 321 25.88 -26.85 -12.62
N GLU A 322 24.61 -27.18 -12.81
CA GLU A 322 24.02 -27.51 -14.11
C GLU A 322 22.98 -26.44 -14.46
N ILE A 323 22.98 -25.97 -15.70
CA ILE A 323 22.09 -24.91 -16.17
C ILE A 323 21.33 -25.45 -17.37
N LEU A 324 20.01 -25.48 -17.26
CA LEU A 324 19.12 -26.02 -18.27
C LEU A 324 18.13 -24.94 -18.69
N GLU A 325 18.13 -24.61 -19.97
CA GLU A 325 17.20 -23.63 -20.53
C GLU A 325 15.98 -24.34 -21.10
N GLY A 326 14.83 -24.09 -20.49
CA GLY A 326 13.59 -24.73 -20.89
C GLY A 326 12.44 -24.44 -19.94
N ASP A 327 11.24 -24.80 -20.39
CA ASP A 327 10.03 -24.71 -19.61
C ASP A 327 9.74 -26.05 -18.94
N ILE A 328 9.46 -26.02 -17.63
CA ILE A 328 9.11 -27.19 -16.82
C ILE A 328 7.84 -27.91 -17.32
N SER A 329 7.03 -27.22 -18.12
CA SER A 329 5.87 -27.79 -18.79
C SER A 329 6.27 -28.81 -19.88
N HIS A 330 7.46 -28.64 -20.47
CA HIS A 330 7.93 -29.41 -21.62
C HIS A 330 8.80 -30.62 -21.19
N PRO A 331 8.56 -31.84 -21.70
CA PRO A 331 9.34 -33.03 -21.34
C PRO A 331 10.84 -32.94 -21.65
N GLU A 332 11.21 -32.16 -22.66
CA GLU A 332 12.60 -32.04 -23.14
C GLU A 332 13.55 -31.58 -22.04
N VAL A 333 13.16 -30.59 -21.22
CA VAL A 333 14.04 -30.07 -20.17
C VAL A 333 14.32 -31.11 -19.08
N TRP A 334 13.34 -31.99 -18.82
CA TRP A 334 13.50 -33.09 -17.88
C TRP A 334 14.36 -34.21 -18.46
N HIS A 335 14.28 -34.48 -19.77
CA HIS A 335 15.23 -35.38 -20.44
C HIS A 335 16.66 -34.85 -20.42
N GLN A 336 16.85 -33.55 -20.61
CA GLN A 336 18.17 -32.92 -20.48
C GLN A 336 18.69 -33.02 -19.04
N LEU A 337 17.82 -32.84 -18.04
CA LEU A 337 18.17 -33.05 -16.63
C LEU A 337 18.63 -34.47 -16.35
N ASP A 338 17.89 -35.48 -16.82
CA ASP A 338 18.22 -36.90 -16.63
C ASP A 338 19.61 -37.26 -17.20
N ASN A 339 20.07 -36.55 -18.24
CA ASN A 339 21.40 -36.77 -18.84
C ASN A 339 22.55 -36.24 -17.97
N VAL A 340 22.29 -35.27 -17.08
CA VAL A 340 23.32 -34.62 -16.26
C VAL A 340 23.20 -34.97 -14.78
N LEU A 341 22.02 -35.41 -14.33
CA LEU A 341 21.68 -35.72 -12.94
C LEU A 341 20.63 -36.84 -12.86
N ASP A 342 20.95 -37.93 -12.18
CA ASP A 342 20.00 -39.01 -11.89
C ASP A 342 19.27 -38.76 -10.57
N LEU A 343 17.97 -38.46 -10.65
CA LEU A 343 17.11 -38.23 -9.49
C LEU A 343 16.66 -39.52 -8.79
N SER A 344 17.02 -40.69 -9.30
CA SER A 344 16.68 -41.98 -8.69
C SER A 344 17.65 -42.36 -7.56
N ILE A 345 18.77 -41.64 -7.43
CA ILE A 345 19.85 -41.91 -6.47
C ILE A 345 19.73 -40.96 -5.28
N GLY A 346 19.89 -41.49 -4.06
CA GLY A 346 19.84 -40.70 -2.83
C GLY A 346 18.46 -40.12 -2.55
N SER A 347 18.41 -38.90 -2.00
CA SER A 347 17.18 -38.18 -1.71
C SER A 347 17.23 -36.77 -2.32
N PRO A 348 17.11 -36.65 -3.66
CA PRO A 348 17.25 -35.36 -4.31
C PRO A 348 16.10 -34.44 -3.92
N THR A 349 16.42 -33.16 -3.74
CA THR A 349 15.45 -32.12 -3.45
C THR A 349 15.07 -31.40 -4.74
N VAL A 350 13.78 -31.30 -5.04
CA VAL A 350 13.27 -30.59 -6.23
C VAL A 350 12.37 -29.43 -5.79
N ILE A 351 12.75 -28.20 -6.14
CA ILE A 351 12.03 -26.97 -5.81
C ILE A 351 11.41 -26.39 -7.08
N LEU A 352 10.10 -26.52 -7.21
CA LEU A 352 9.31 -25.97 -8.30
C LEU A 352 8.82 -24.57 -7.92
N GLY A 353 9.62 -23.56 -8.28
CA GLY A 353 9.49 -22.17 -7.89
C GLY A 353 8.97 -21.22 -8.98
N THR A 354 8.43 -21.74 -10.10
CA THR A 354 7.96 -20.89 -11.22
C THR A 354 6.76 -20.02 -10.81
N GLY A 355 6.44 -19.03 -11.65
CA GLY A 355 5.25 -18.20 -11.47
C GLY A 355 3.93 -18.88 -11.83
N ASN A 356 3.97 -20.06 -12.47
CA ASN A 356 2.78 -20.78 -12.92
C ASN A 356 2.46 -21.93 -11.97
N ILE A 357 1.36 -21.78 -11.23
CA ILE A 357 0.94 -22.74 -10.20
C ILE A 357 0.51 -24.08 -10.83
N GLU A 358 -0.15 -24.04 -11.98
CA GLU A 358 -0.62 -25.25 -12.68
C GLU A 358 0.54 -26.10 -13.18
N GLU A 359 1.55 -25.45 -13.77
CA GLU A 359 2.77 -26.13 -14.22
C GLU A 359 3.56 -26.70 -13.04
N ASN A 360 3.69 -25.96 -11.94
CA ASN A 360 4.33 -26.46 -10.72
C ASN A 360 3.60 -27.68 -10.15
N LEU A 361 2.26 -27.66 -10.10
CA LEU A 361 1.44 -28.78 -9.63
C LEU A 361 1.62 -30.02 -10.51
N ARG A 362 1.49 -29.86 -11.83
CA ARG A 362 1.64 -30.94 -12.80
C ARG A 362 3.04 -31.55 -12.78
N ALA A 363 4.07 -30.71 -12.75
CA ALA A 363 5.47 -31.16 -12.67
C ALA A 363 5.75 -31.90 -11.36
N ALA A 364 5.21 -31.42 -10.22
CA ALA A 364 5.40 -32.06 -8.93
C ALA A 364 4.85 -33.50 -8.93
N LEU A 365 3.62 -33.68 -9.43
CA LEU A 365 2.98 -35.00 -9.54
C LEU A 365 3.77 -35.93 -10.45
N TRP A 366 4.23 -35.43 -11.60
CA TRP A 366 5.03 -36.20 -12.54
C TRP A 366 6.38 -36.63 -11.93
N ILE A 367 7.10 -35.71 -11.30
CA ILE A 367 8.39 -35.99 -10.64
C ILE A 367 8.19 -37.02 -9.54
N LYS A 368 7.18 -36.87 -8.69
CA LYS A 368 6.97 -37.76 -7.56
C LYS A 368 6.49 -39.15 -8.00
N GLY A 369 5.75 -39.23 -9.11
CA GLY A 369 5.41 -40.50 -9.75
C GLY A 369 6.60 -41.22 -10.36
N LYS A 370 7.56 -40.48 -10.95
CA LYS A 370 8.77 -41.05 -11.59
C LYS A 370 9.90 -41.35 -10.59
N TYR A 371 10.06 -40.48 -9.59
CA TYR A 371 11.13 -40.50 -8.58
C TYR A 371 10.51 -40.44 -7.17
N PRO A 372 9.99 -41.56 -6.65
CA PRO A 372 9.33 -41.57 -5.33
C PRO A 372 10.25 -41.16 -4.17
N ASN A 373 11.56 -41.32 -4.32
CA ASN A 373 12.60 -40.93 -3.35
C ASN A 373 12.87 -39.41 -3.30
N ALA A 374 12.40 -38.64 -4.29
CA ALA A 374 12.62 -37.21 -4.36
C ALA A 374 11.78 -36.45 -3.32
N LEU A 375 12.42 -35.49 -2.66
CA LEU A 375 11.76 -34.51 -1.80
C LEU A 375 11.31 -33.33 -2.67
N VAL A 376 10.01 -33.26 -2.95
CA VAL A 376 9.45 -32.27 -3.88
C VAL A 376 8.79 -31.13 -3.13
N PHE A 377 9.23 -29.90 -3.39
CA PHE A 377 8.62 -28.66 -2.95
C PHE A 377 7.98 -27.93 -4.12
N SER A 378 6.70 -27.57 -3.99
CA SER A 378 5.96 -26.92 -5.05
C SER A 378 5.33 -25.61 -4.59
N ARG A 379 5.67 -24.54 -5.33
CA ARG A 379 5.29 -23.18 -4.98
C ARG A 379 3.86 -22.86 -5.42
N THR A 380 3.11 -22.26 -4.51
CA THR A 380 1.91 -21.46 -4.79
C THR A 380 2.12 -19.99 -4.44
N THR A 381 1.27 -19.10 -4.98
CA THR A 381 1.28 -17.67 -4.59
C THR A 381 0.57 -17.44 -3.26
N ASP A 382 -0.58 -18.10 -3.10
CA ASP A 382 -1.47 -18.02 -1.95
C ASP A 382 -1.71 -19.42 -1.37
N ALA A 383 -2.20 -19.47 -0.13
CA ALA A 383 -2.60 -20.74 0.48
C ALA A 383 -3.69 -21.41 -0.39
N SER A 384 -3.47 -22.67 -0.77
CA SER A 384 -4.38 -23.42 -1.64
C SER A 384 -4.74 -24.74 -0.98
N GLN A 385 -6.02 -24.90 -0.63
CA GLN A 385 -6.52 -26.15 -0.03
C GLN A 385 -6.37 -27.33 -0.99
N LEU A 386 -6.62 -27.11 -2.29
CA LEU A 386 -6.41 -28.13 -3.32
C LEU A 386 -4.96 -28.59 -3.34
N ALA A 387 -4.00 -27.66 -3.35
CA ALA A 387 -2.59 -28.00 -3.37
C ALA A 387 -2.18 -28.77 -2.10
N LEU A 388 -2.66 -28.36 -0.92
CA LEU A 388 -2.38 -29.07 0.33
C LEU A 388 -2.96 -30.50 0.35
N GLN A 389 -4.18 -30.70 -0.17
CA GLN A 389 -4.80 -32.03 -0.26
C GLN A 389 -4.03 -32.94 -1.22
N VAL A 390 -3.76 -32.47 -2.44
CA VAL A 390 -2.97 -33.20 -3.43
C VAL A 390 -1.55 -33.48 -2.91
N GLY A 391 -0.98 -32.53 -2.16
CA GLY A 391 0.32 -32.71 -1.50
C GLY A 391 0.35 -33.84 -0.50
N ALA A 392 -0.66 -33.91 0.37
CA ALA A 392 -0.78 -34.98 1.35
C ALA A 392 -0.98 -36.35 0.71
N GLU A 393 -1.72 -36.43 -0.40
CA GLU A 393 -1.98 -37.68 -1.12
C GLU A 393 -0.72 -38.23 -1.84
N HIS A 394 0.16 -37.34 -2.31
CA HIS A 394 1.29 -37.70 -3.15
C HIS A 394 2.66 -37.48 -2.49
N ASP A 395 2.73 -37.11 -1.20
CA ASP A 395 3.98 -36.79 -0.51
C ASP A 395 4.75 -35.63 -1.19
N ILE A 396 4.03 -34.54 -1.48
CA ILE A 396 4.55 -33.31 -2.09
C ILE A 396 4.36 -32.15 -1.11
N ASN A 397 5.43 -31.40 -0.85
CA ASN A 397 5.44 -30.26 0.05
C ASN A 397 5.01 -28.99 -0.69
N TYR A 398 3.74 -28.62 -0.58
CA TYR A 398 3.27 -27.34 -1.10
C TYR A 398 3.54 -26.21 -0.12
N PHE A 399 4.06 -25.10 -0.64
CA PHE A 399 4.28 -23.90 0.14
C PHE A 399 3.76 -22.66 -0.59
N SER A 400 3.17 -21.75 0.19
CA SER A 400 2.76 -20.43 -0.30
C SER A 400 3.86 -19.43 -0.01
N ILE A 401 4.28 -18.64 -1.02
CA ILE A 401 5.23 -17.54 -0.80
C ILE A 401 4.69 -16.57 0.25
N ARG A 402 3.39 -16.26 0.20
CA ARG A 402 2.77 -15.33 1.15
C ARG A 402 2.81 -15.89 2.58
N GLN A 403 2.54 -17.19 2.72
CA GLN A 403 2.59 -17.85 4.02
C GLN A 403 4.02 -17.89 4.58
N LEU A 404 5.00 -18.27 3.74
CA LEU A 404 6.42 -18.25 4.13
C LEU A 404 6.86 -16.85 4.57
N VAL A 405 6.42 -15.80 3.88
CA VAL A 405 6.66 -14.42 4.30
C VAL A 405 6.02 -14.16 5.67
N GLU A 406 4.73 -14.45 5.86
CA GLU A 406 4.01 -14.21 7.11
C GLU A 406 4.68 -14.90 8.30
N ASP A 407 5.04 -16.17 8.14
CA ASP A 407 5.64 -16.98 9.20
C ASP A 407 7.07 -16.53 9.56
N ASN A 408 7.70 -15.78 8.65
CA ASN A 408 9.05 -15.27 8.81
C ASN A 408 9.15 -13.78 9.10
N ILE A 409 8.03 -13.04 9.23
CA ILE A 409 8.08 -11.64 9.69
C ILE A 409 8.62 -11.61 11.14
N PRO A 410 9.77 -10.98 11.41
CA PRO A 410 10.32 -10.88 12.76
C PRO A 410 9.38 -10.11 13.69
N VAL A 411 9.20 -10.60 14.92
CA VAL A 411 8.32 -9.98 15.93
C VAL A 411 8.77 -8.56 16.28
N GLU A 412 10.07 -8.29 16.20
CA GLU A 412 10.66 -6.96 16.39
C GLU A 412 10.21 -5.93 15.34
N TRP A 413 9.67 -6.37 14.19
CA TRP A 413 9.09 -5.47 13.19
C TRP A 413 7.69 -5.00 13.59
N LEU A 414 7.02 -5.70 14.52
CA LEU A 414 5.64 -5.42 14.93
C LEU A 414 5.54 -4.43 16.10
N SER A 415 6.51 -4.45 17.03
CA SER A 415 6.43 -3.81 18.36
C SER A 415 7.00 -2.39 18.44
#